data_AF-A0A9D2HYC9-F1
#
_entry.id   AF-A0A9D2HYC9-F1
#
_cell.length_a   1.000
_cell.length_b   1.000
_cell.length_c   1.000
_cell.angle_alpha   90.00
_cell.angle_beta   90.00
_cell.angle_gamma   90.00
#
_symmetry.space_group_name_H-M   'P 1'
#
loop_
_entity.id
_entity.type
_entity.pdbx_description
1 polymer ?
#
loop_
_entity_poly.entity_id
_entity_poly.type
_entity_poly.pdbx_seq_one_letter_code
_entity_poly.pdbx_strand_id
1 'polypeptide(L)'
;MRFVLIIFMSTLLTLTTMPLSLTDAIETLLGPLKRFKMPVHEIALMLSIALRFVPTLMDEATKIMNAQRARGVDFGEGNIIQQMKAVTPILVPLFVSSFNRADELANAMEARGYQGGEGRTKYRQLHWQNRDTMAMVGFGLLTVLLVVLRG
;
A
#
# COMPACT_ATOMS: atom_id res chain seq x y z
N MET A 1 16.29 -4.18 -25.33
CA MET A 1 16.92 -3.26 -24.35
C MET A 1 15.91 -2.42 -23.56
N ARG A 2 14.99 -1.65 -24.17
CA ARG A 2 14.00 -0.81 -23.42
C ARG A 2 13.15 -1.58 -22.41
N PHE A 3 12.65 -2.76 -22.79
CA PHE A 3 11.82 -3.60 -21.91
C PHE A 3 12.60 -4.10 -20.68
N VAL A 4 13.85 -4.51 -20.88
CA VAL A 4 14.74 -4.99 -19.81
C VAL A 4 15.04 -3.88 -18.80
N LEU A 5 15.30 -2.66 -19.27
CA LEU A 5 15.55 -1.51 -18.38
C LEU A 5 14.34 -1.16 -17.50
N ILE A 6 13.13 -1.20 -18.06
CA ILE A 6 11.90 -0.90 -17.30
C ILE A 6 11.67 -1.97 -16.22
N ILE A 7 11.80 -3.25 -16.57
CA ILE A 7 11.66 -4.35 -15.61
C ILE A 7 12.71 -4.21 -14.50
N PHE A 8 13.98 -4.00 -14.86
CA PHE A 8 15.08 -3.91 -13.90
C PHE A 8 14.93 -2.73 -12.93
N MET A 9 14.50 -1.57 -13.42
CA MET A 9 14.23 -0.41 -12.54
C MET A 9 13.02 -0.65 -11.63
N SER A 10 11.96 -1.27 -12.14
CA SER A 10 10.77 -1.60 -11.34
C SER A 10 11.09 -2.60 -10.22
N THR A 11 11.86 -3.66 -10.52
CA THR A 11 12.27 -4.66 -9.53
C THR A 11 13.23 -4.07 -8.50
N LEU A 12 14.18 -3.23 -8.90
CA LEU A 12 15.05 -2.52 -7.97
C LEU A 12 14.25 -1.65 -7.00
N LEU A 13 13.30 -0.86 -7.49
CA LEU A 13 12.45 -0.03 -6.64
C LEU A 13 11.64 -0.88 -5.65
N THR A 14 11.04 -1.96 -6.15
CA THR A 14 10.23 -2.89 -5.33
C THR A 14 11.06 -3.58 -4.25
N LEU A 15 12.30 -3.98 -4.54
CA LEU A 15 13.16 -4.71 -3.60
C LEU A 15 13.86 -3.80 -2.59
N THR A 16 14.16 -2.56 -2.95
CA THR A 16 14.92 -1.63 -2.11
C THR A 16 14.04 -0.72 -1.25
N THR A 17 12.75 -0.60 -1.59
CA THR A 17 11.84 0.35 -0.92
C THR A 17 10.78 -0.37 -0.10
N MET A 18 10.71 -0.05 1.20
CA MET A 18 9.64 -0.56 2.06
C MET A 18 8.29 0.06 1.65
N PRO A 19 7.19 -0.73 1.59
CA PRO A 19 5.86 -0.22 1.21
C PRO A 19 5.38 0.96 2.07
N LEU A 20 5.66 0.94 3.38
CA LEU A 20 5.34 2.05 4.29
C LEU A 20 6.06 3.34 3.94
N SER A 21 7.29 3.28 3.40
CA SER A 21 8.01 4.46 2.93
C SER A 21 7.40 5.04 1.65
N LEU A 22 6.78 4.21 0.81
CA LEU A 22 6.05 4.69 -0.36
C LEU A 22 4.83 5.51 0.03
N THR A 23 4.12 5.15 1.11
CA THR A 23 2.99 5.95 1.60
C THR A 23 3.41 7.35 2.05
N ASP A 24 4.51 7.47 2.78
CA ASP A 24 5.04 8.77 3.21
C ASP A 24 5.51 9.61 2.02
N ALA A 25 6.10 8.96 1.00
CA ALA A 25 6.47 9.60 -0.25
C ALA A 25 5.25 10.10 -1.01
N ILE A 26 4.18 9.29 -1.11
CA ILE A 26 2.91 9.67 -1.73
C ILE A 26 2.30 10.87 -1.00
N GLU A 27 2.28 10.88 0.34
CA GLU A 27 1.77 12.04 1.10
C GLU A 27 2.56 13.32 0.77
N THR A 28 3.88 13.21 0.65
CA THR A 28 4.75 14.34 0.32
C THR A 28 4.55 14.83 -1.11
N LEU A 29 4.42 13.90 -2.07
CA LEU A 29 4.14 14.19 -3.48
C LEU A 29 2.73 14.76 -3.69
N LEU A 30 1.75 14.36 -2.88
CA LEU A 30 0.39 14.89 -2.89
C LEU A 30 0.27 16.20 -2.08
N GLY A 31 1.28 16.57 -1.29
CA GLY A 31 1.35 17.83 -0.55
C GLY A 31 0.90 19.08 -1.32
N PRO A 32 1.35 19.36 -2.57
CA PRO A 32 0.88 20.50 -3.35
C PRO A 32 -0.63 20.48 -3.64
N LEU A 33 -1.27 19.31 -3.68
CA LEU A 33 -2.71 19.18 -3.92
C LEU A 33 -3.53 19.62 -2.70
N LYS A 34 -2.91 19.79 -1.53
CA LYS A 34 -3.55 20.40 -0.35
C LYS A 34 -4.09 21.81 -0.66
N ARG A 35 -3.44 22.54 -1.59
CA ARG A 35 -3.92 23.86 -2.05
C ARG A 35 -5.26 23.80 -2.78
N PHE A 36 -5.60 22.66 -3.36
CA PHE A 36 -6.89 22.39 -4.01
C PHE A 36 -7.94 21.82 -3.04
N LYS A 37 -7.74 21.98 -1.72
CA LYS A 37 -8.62 21.46 -0.65
C LYS A 37 -8.75 19.94 -0.63
N MET A 38 -7.76 19.23 -1.17
CA MET A 38 -7.72 17.76 -1.09
C MET A 38 -7.25 17.30 0.31
N PRO A 39 -7.92 16.31 0.93
CA PRO A 39 -7.55 15.77 2.25
C PRO A 39 -6.35 14.81 2.15
N VAL A 40 -5.17 15.36 1.90
CA VAL A 40 -3.92 14.59 1.66
C VAL A 40 -3.53 13.75 2.88
N HIS A 41 -3.72 14.28 4.08
CA HIS A 41 -3.33 13.59 5.31
C HIS A 41 -4.21 12.36 5.57
N GLU A 42 -5.51 12.49 5.37
CA GLU A 42 -6.50 11.43 5.53
C GLU A 42 -6.26 10.31 4.50
N ILE A 43 -5.93 10.66 3.25
CA ILE A 43 -5.55 9.69 2.22
C ILE A 43 -4.29 8.91 2.64
N ALA A 44 -3.25 9.61 3.11
CA ALA A 44 -2.03 8.97 3.58
C ALA A 44 -2.27 8.06 4.79
N LEU A 45 -3.14 8.47 5.71
CA LEU A 45 -3.55 7.66 6.84
C LEU A 45 -4.29 6.40 6.41
N MET A 46 -5.29 6.52 5.53
CA MET A 46 -6.03 5.37 4.99
C MET A 46 -5.10 4.39 4.28
N LEU A 47 -4.16 4.89 3.47
CA LEU A 47 -3.17 4.06 2.79
C LEU A 47 -2.24 3.36 3.78
N SER A 48 -1.80 4.06 4.84
CA SER A 48 -0.94 3.48 5.89
C SER A 48 -1.65 2.35 6.65
N ILE A 49 -2.93 2.54 6.96
CA ILE A 49 -3.77 1.53 7.62
C ILE A 49 -3.95 0.33 6.68
N ALA A 50 -4.28 0.57 5.40
CA ALA A 50 -4.46 -0.48 4.41
C ALA A 50 -3.20 -1.35 4.28
N LEU A 51 -2.02 -0.72 4.07
CA LEU A 51 -0.75 -1.46 3.95
C LEU A 51 -0.41 -2.26 5.21
N ARG A 52 -0.74 -1.74 6.41
CA ARG A 52 -0.54 -2.48 7.66
C ARG A 52 -1.49 -3.67 7.80
N PHE A 53 -2.72 -3.56 7.29
CA PHE A 53 -3.73 -4.62 7.38
C PHE A 53 -3.62 -5.68 6.28
N VAL A 54 -2.94 -5.41 5.16
CA VAL A 54 -2.73 -6.41 4.11
C VAL A 54 -2.13 -7.73 4.65
N PRO A 55 -1.01 -7.73 5.41
CA PRO A 55 -0.47 -8.96 5.97
C PRO A 55 -1.46 -9.72 6.87
N THR A 56 -2.13 -9.00 7.76
CA THR A 56 -3.11 -9.61 8.69
C THR A 56 -4.32 -10.19 7.96
N LEU A 57 -4.82 -9.51 6.92
CA LEU A 57 -5.92 -10.00 6.08
C LEU A 57 -5.50 -11.23 5.27
N MET A 58 -4.26 -11.28 4.79
CA MET A 58 -3.73 -12.47 4.11
C MET A 58 -3.63 -13.68 5.04
N ASP A 59 -3.13 -13.48 6.26
CA ASP A 59 -3.07 -14.53 7.28
C ASP A 59 -4.47 -15.05 7.64
N GLU A 60 -5.42 -14.13 7.79
CA GLU A 60 -6.81 -14.44 8.10
C GLU A 60 -7.52 -15.18 6.95
N ALA A 61 -7.35 -14.70 5.73
CA ALA A 61 -7.84 -15.40 4.53
C ALA A 61 -7.27 -16.82 4.44
N THR A 62 -5.99 -17.00 4.75
CA THR A 62 -5.33 -18.32 4.77
C THR A 62 -5.91 -19.24 5.85
N LYS A 63 -6.15 -18.71 7.06
CA LYS A 63 -6.80 -19.45 8.15
C LYS A 63 -8.22 -19.86 7.77
N ILE A 64 -9.02 -18.95 7.23
CA ILE A 64 -10.39 -19.23 6.79
C ILE A 64 -10.38 -20.29 5.69
N MET A 65 -9.50 -20.14 4.70
CA MET A 65 -9.36 -21.10 3.60
C MET A 65 -9.03 -22.51 4.12
N ASN A 66 -8.08 -22.63 5.07
CA ASN A 66 -7.74 -23.92 5.68
C ASN A 66 -8.90 -24.50 6.52
N ALA A 67 -9.64 -23.67 7.23
CA ALA A 67 -10.82 -24.10 7.98
C ALA A 67 -11.94 -24.61 7.06
N GLN A 68 -12.15 -23.97 5.90
CA GLN A 68 -13.13 -24.42 4.92
C GLN A 68 -12.68 -25.70 4.19
N ARG A 69 -11.38 -25.87 3.91
CA ARG A 69 -10.82 -27.15 3.42
C ARG A 69 -11.11 -28.29 4.40
N ALA A 70 -10.91 -28.08 5.70
CA ALA A 70 -11.22 -29.06 6.73
C ALA A 70 -12.73 -29.40 6.81
N ARG A 71 -13.59 -28.49 6.33
CA ARG A 71 -15.05 -28.71 6.21
C ARG A 71 -15.47 -29.30 4.85
N GLY A 72 -14.51 -29.73 4.02
CA GLY A 72 -14.76 -30.37 2.74
C GLY A 72 -15.00 -29.43 1.56
N VAL A 73 -14.59 -28.16 1.67
CA VAL A 73 -14.60 -27.24 0.52
C VAL A 73 -13.32 -27.43 -0.28
N ASP A 74 -13.45 -27.99 -1.48
CA ASP A 74 -12.34 -28.10 -2.43
C ASP A 74 -12.17 -26.81 -3.23
N PHE A 75 -10.99 -26.22 -3.10
CA PHE A 75 -10.60 -24.99 -3.80
C PHE A 75 -9.73 -25.35 -4.99
N GLY A 76 -10.18 -24.99 -6.20
CA GLY A 76 -9.41 -25.17 -7.45
C GLY A 76 -9.86 -26.34 -8.32
N GLU A 77 -10.78 -27.18 -7.85
CA GLU A 77 -11.39 -28.25 -8.65
C GLU A 77 -12.78 -27.84 -9.17
N GLY A 78 -13.17 -28.38 -10.33
CA GLY A 78 -14.48 -28.16 -10.94
C GLY A 78 -14.58 -26.99 -11.95
N ASN A 79 -15.81 -26.72 -12.41
CA ASN A 79 -16.09 -25.64 -13.37
C ASN A 79 -15.96 -24.25 -12.73
N ILE A 80 -15.75 -23.20 -13.54
CA ILE A 80 -15.63 -21.79 -13.09
C ILE A 80 -16.77 -21.38 -12.13
N ILE A 81 -17.99 -21.84 -12.38
CA ILE A 81 -19.16 -21.57 -11.53
C ILE A 81 -19.02 -22.22 -10.14
N GLN A 82 -18.46 -23.44 -10.06
CA GLN A 82 -18.20 -24.13 -8.79
C GLN A 82 -17.09 -23.42 -8.01
N GLN A 83 -16.03 -22.97 -8.70
CA GLN A 83 -14.96 -22.18 -8.07
C GLN A 83 -15.48 -20.85 -7.51
N MET A 84 -16.34 -20.13 -8.25
CA MET A 84 -16.98 -18.90 -7.76
C MET A 84 -17.80 -19.15 -6.48
N LYS A 85 -18.55 -20.26 -6.44
CA LYS A 85 -19.30 -20.64 -5.22
C LYS A 85 -18.38 -20.96 -4.05
N ALA A 86 -17.24 -21.61 -4.29
CA ALA A 86 -16.26 -21.93 -3.26
C ALA A 86 -15.60 -20.69 -2.63
N VAL A 87 -15.58 -19.53 -3.30
CA VAL A 87 -15.05 -18.27 -2.73
C VAL A 87 -15.98 -17.67 -1.68
N THR A 88 -17.29 -17.88 -1.79
CA THR A 88 -18.30 -17.24 -0.92
C THR A 88 -18.08 -17.52 0.58
N PRO A 89 -17.82 -18.78 1.01
CA PRO A 89 -17.49 -19.11 2.42
C PRO A 89 -16.19 -18.49 2.95
N ILE A 90 -15.30 -17.98 2.10
CA ILE A 90 -14.11 -17.21 2.53
C ILE A 90 -14.46 -15.73 2.63
N LEU A 91 -15.15 -15.22 1.61
CA LEU A 91 -15.43 -13.80 1.44
C LEU A 91 -16.31 -13.25 2.57
N VAL A 92 -17.40 -13.94 2.91
CA VAL A 92 -18.34 -13.45 3.95
C VAL A 92 -17.67 -13.32 5.33
N PRO A 93 -16.97 -14.35 5.87
CA PRO A 93 -16.28 -14.21 7.15
C PRO A 93 -15.17 -13.16 7.13
N LEU A 94 -14.42 -13.05 6.02
CA LEU A 94 -13.35 -12.07 5.88
C LEU A 94 -13.92 -10.63 5.93
N PHE A 95 -15.05 -10.38 5.27
CA PHE A 95 -15.73 -9.08 5.34
C PHE A 95 -16.20 -8.75 6.75
N VAL A 96 -16.92 -9.67 7.41
CA VAL A 96 -17.41 -9.46 8.78
C VAL A 96 -16.25 -9.15 9.72
N SER A 97 -15.16 -9.92 9.65
CA SER A 97 -13.96 -9.67 10.46
C SER A 97 -13.30 -8.33 10.15
N SER A 98 -13.21 -7.97 8.86
CA SER A 98 -12.64 -6.69 8.43
C SER A 98 -13.44 -5.49 8.94
N PHE A 99 -14.78 -5.57 8.93
CA PHE A 99 -15.65 -4.53 9.47
C PHE A 99 -15.50 -4.40 10.99
N ASN A 100 -15.53 -5.53 11.72
CA ASN A 100 -15.29 -5.50 13.17
C ASN A 100 -13.94 -4.88 13.51
N ARG A 101 -12.88 -5.22 12.76
CA ARG A 101 -11.55 -4.63 12.96
C ARG A 101 -11.51 -3.14 12.62
N ALA A 102 -12.29 -2.69 11.64
CA ALA A 102 -12.42 -1.27 11.34
C ALA A 102 -13.10 -0.51 12.49
N ASP A 103 -14.17 -1.07 13.06
CA ASP A 103 -14.89 -0.49 14.20
C ASP A 103 -14.00 -0.45 15.47
N GLU A 104 -13.30 -1.55 15.77
CA GLU A 104 -12.33 -1.60 16.86
C GLU A 104 -11.21 -0.57 16.68
N LEU A 105 -10.69 -0.43 15.46
CA LEU A 105 -9.66 0.56 15.16
C LEU A 105 -10.19 1.99 15.32
N ALA A 106 -11.39 2.28 14.81
CA ALA A 106 -12.02 3.59 14.93
C ALA A 106 -12.24 3.97 16.40
N ASN A 107 -12.83 3.08 17.19
CA ASN A 107 -13.04 3.28 18.64
C ASN A 107 -11.71 3.48 19.38
N ALA A 108 -10.68 2.69 19.05
CA ALA A 108 -9.36 2.84 19.65
C ALA A 108 -8.67 4.15 19.24
N MET A 109 -8.91 4.64 18.02
CA MET A 109 -8.40 5.93 17.55
C MET A 109 -9.07 7.09 18.29
N GLU A 110 -10.40 7.04 18.45
CA GLU A 110 -11.16 8.06 19.19
C GLU A 110 -10.75 8.08 20.67
N ALA A 111 -10.62 6.91 21.31
CA ALA A 111 -10.14 6.80 22.70
C ALA A 111 -8.72 7.35 22.89
N ARG A 112 -7.87 7.32 21.86
CA ARG A 112 -6.54 7.94 21.85
C ARG A 112 -6.56 9.43 21.47
N GLY A 113 -7.74 10.03 21.32
CA GLY A 113 -7.92 11.44 21.01
C GLY A 113 -7.65 11.79 19.54
N TYR A 114 -7.82 10.85 18.60
CA TYR A 114 -7.75 11.16 17.18
C TYR A 114 -8.96 11.99 16.74
N GLN A 115 -8.74 13.25 16.35
CA GLN A 115 -9.79 14.20 15.95
C GLN A 115 -9.63 14.73 14.50
N GLY A 116 -8.87 14.02 13.65
CA GLY A 116 -8.58 14.44 12.26
C GLY A 116 -7.19 15.06 12.07
N GLY A 117 -6.90 15.54 10.85
CA GLY A 117 -5.56 15.93 10.40
C GLY A 117 -5.08 17.35 10.71
N GLU A 118 -5.94 18.25 11.20
CA GLU A 118 -5.55 19.64 11.50
C GLU A 118 -4.70 19.73 12.78
N GLY A 119 -3.61 20.50 12.73
CA GLY A 119 -2.72 20.73 13.89
C GLY A 119 -1.83 19.56 14.30
N ARG A 120 -1.80 18.45 13.55
CA ARG A 120 -0.95 17.27 13.88
C ARG A 120 0.51 17.46 13.50
N THR A 121 1.40 16.92 14.32
CA THR A 121 2.84 16.79 14.04
C THR A 121 3.17 15.41 13.44
N LYS A 122 4.20 15.34 12.60
CA LYS A 122 4.66 14.07 12.00
C LYS A 122 5.77 13.47 12.85
N TYR A 123 5.57 12.22 13.29
CA TYR A 123 6.61 11.43 13.96
C TYR A 123 7.66 10.92 12.97
N ARG A 124 7.23 10.38 11.82
CA ARG A 124 8.11 9.95 10.75
C ARG A 124 8.33 11.12 9.78
N GLN A 125 9.50 11.74 9.86
CA GLN A 125 9.89 12.83 8.97
C GLN A 125 10.90 12.29 7.95
N LEU A 126 10.66 12.56 6.67
CA LEU A 126 11.67 12.32 5.64
C LEU A 126 12.81 13.32 5.84
N HIS A 127 13.97 12.83 6.23
CA HIS A 127 15.17 13.64 6.34
C HIS A 127 15.95 13.57 5.04
N TRP A 128 16.14 14.73 4.42
CA TRP A 128 16.94 14.86 3.21
C TRP A 128 18.40 14.51 3.51
N GLN A 129 18.99 13.60 2.73
CA GLN A 129 20.40 13.23 2.86
C GLN A 129 21.21 13.67 1.64
N ASN A 130 22.53 13.81 1.83
CA ASN A 130 23.45 14.14 0.72
C ASN A 130 23.40 13.10 -0.41
N ARG A 131 23.02 11.86 -0.09
CA ARG A 131 22.78 10.79 -1.07
C ARG A 131 21.60 11.09 -1.98
N ASP A 132 20.56 11.77 -1.48
CA ASP A 132 19.37 12.15 -2.26
C ASP A 132 19.74 13.22 -3.30
N THR A 133 20.57 14.19 -2.89
CA THR A 133 21.12 15.20 -3.81
C THR A 133 22.00 14.56 -4.89
N MET A 134 22.93 13.67 -4.50
CA MET A 134 23.77 12.93 -5.47
C MET A 134 22.93 12.11 -6.44
N ALA A 135 21.90 11.41 -5.94
CA ALA A 135 21.01 10.61 -6.77
C ALA A 135 20.22 11.49 -7.75
N MET A 136 19.63 12.61 -7.30
CA MET A 136 18.91 13.52 -8.19
C MET A 136 19.80 14.14 -9.26
N VAL A 137 21.01 14.56 -8.91
CA VAL A 137 21.98 15.12 -9.88
C VAL A 137 22.39 14.05 -10.89
N GLY A 138 22.67 12.82 -10.43
CA GLY A 138 22.99 11.69 -11.31
C GLY A 138 21.86 11.37 -12.30
N PHE A 139 20.62 11.31 -11.82
CA PHE A 139 19.44 11.13 -12.68
C PHE A 139 19.22 12.30 -13.65
N GLY A 140 19.44 13.53 -13.21
CA GLY A 140 19.37 14.73 -14.06
C GLY A 140 20.40 14.71 -15.19
N LEU A 141 21.66 14.39 -14.87
CA LEU A 141 22.71 14.28 -15.88
C LEU A 141 22.44 13.13 -16.86
N LEU A 142 21.99 11.98 -16.36
CA LEU A 142 21.67 10.83 -17.20
C LEU A 142 20.50 11.13 -18.14
N THR A 143 19.47 11.83 -17.67
CA THR A 143 18.34 12.25 -18.53
C THR A 143 18.76 13.25 -19.59
N VAL A 144 19.56 14.28 -19.24
CA VAL A 144 20.10 15.24 -20.22
C VAL A 144 20.96 14.53 -21.27
N LEU A 145 21.86 13.65 -20.85
CA LEU A 145 22.75 12.90 -21.74
C LEU A 145 21.98 11.99 -22.70
N LEU A 146 20.91 11.34 -22.23
CA LEU A 146 20.02 10.54 -23.07
C LEU A 146 19.21 11.38 -24.07
N VAL A 147 18.79 12.59 -23.70
CA VAL A 147 18.09 13.51 -24.61
C VAL A 147 19.03 14.02 -25.70
N VAL A 148 20.27 14.37 -25.35
CA VAL A 148 21.30 14.82 -26.29
C VAL A 148 21.78 13.71 -27.23
N LEU A 149 21.90 12.45 -26.76
CA LEU A 149 22.25 11.31 -27.61
C LEU A 149 21.11 10.82 -28.50
N ARG A 150 19.86 11.20 -28.19
CA ARG A 150 18.67 10.84 -28.96
C ARG A 150 18.31 11.89 -30.02
N GLY A 151 18.68 13.16 -29.80
CA GLY A 151 18.55 14.26 -30.76
C GLY A 151 19.70 14.24 -31.76
#